data_AF-A0A954HIZ7-F1
#
_entry.id   AF-A0A954HIZ7-F1
#
_cell.length_a   1.000
_cell.length_b   1.000
_cell.length_c   1.000
_cell.angle_alpha   90.00
_cell.angle_beta   90.00
_cell.angle_gamma   90.00
#
_symmetry.space_group_name_H-M   'P 1'
#
loop_
_entity.id
_entity.type
_entity.pdbx_description
1 polymer ?
#
loop_
_entity_poly.entity_id
_entity_poly.type
_entity_poly.pdbx_seq_one_letter_code
_entity_poly.pdbx_strand_id
1 'polypeptide(L)'
;QVPHSTALQAEKVATKSSCHFGPLARVNLNREKLQPIAKKLADECHFPTLCQNPFRAIVARGIELTHAFEEAAALVKAYRPVKSVRQSYELRAGEGAAATEAPRGTLFHRYHVDDEGKIVSALISAPTSQNQRQIEVDLESFLPGYLSLDNATIAHHCERLIRSYDPCISCATHFLRLTIERNDVS
;
A
#
# COMPACT_ATOMS: atom_id res chain seq x y z
N GLN A 1 -11.85 -1.07 -12.04
CA GLN A 1 -12.74 -1.81 -11.12
C GLN A 1 -13.23 -3.05 -11.85
N VAL A 2 -13.26 -4.21 -11.20
CA VAL A 2 -13.77 -5.47 -11.79
C VAL A 2 -15.15 -5.80 -11.21
N PRO A 3 -16.01 -6.57 -11.90
CA PRO A 3 -17.40 -6.79 -11.47
C PRO A 3 -17.55 -7.37 -10.06
N HIS A 4 -16.59 -8.17 -9.62
CA HIS A 4 -16.61 -8.86 -8.31
C HIS A 4 -15.84 -8.12 -7.20
N SER A 5 -15.33 -6.90 -7.44
CA SER A 5 -14.57 -6.15 -6.43
C SER A 5 -14.91 -4.66 -6.44
N THR A 6 -15.06 -4.09 -5.25
CA THR A 6 -15.22 -2.64 -5.05
C THR A 6 -13.87 -1.90 -5.02
N ALA A 7 -12.75 -2.63 -5.04
CA ALA A 7 -11.42 -2.06 -5.06
C ALA A 7 -10.94 -1.75 -6.49
N LEU A 8 -10.16 -0.67 -6.63
CA LEU A 8 -9.43 -0.37 -7.87
C LEU A 8 -8.17 -1.23 -7.94
N GLN A 9 -8.11 -2.14 -8.91
CA GLN A 9 -6.93 -2.95 -9.19
C GLN A 9 -5.86 -2.15 -9.96
N ALA A 10 -4.58 -2.45 -9.71
CA ALA A 10 -3.45 -1.87 -10.42
C ALA A 10 -2.73 -2.90 -11.29
N GLU A 11 -2.18 -2.42 -12.41
CA GLU A 11 -1.47 -3.24 -13.39
C GLU A 11 -0.26 -2.50 -13.93
N LYS A 12 0.76 -3.25 -14.35
CA LYS A 12 1.88 -2.69 -15.09
C LYS A 12 1.40 -2.26 -16.46
N VAL A 13 1.60 -1.00 -16.82
CA VAL A 13 1.13 -0.43 -18.11
C VAL A 13 1.63 -1.23 -19.31
N ALA A 14 2.91 -1.61 -19.29
CA ALA A 14 3.57 -2.29 -20.42
C ALA A 14 3.13 -3.76 -20.59
N THR A 15 2.95 -4.51 -19.50
CA THR A 15 2.72 -5.96 -19.55
C THR A 15 1.30 -6.37 -19.18
N LYS A 16 0.48 -5.45 -18.66
CA LYS A 16 -0.86 -5.72 -18.11
C LYS A 16 -0.87 -6.79 -17.00
N SER A 17 0.27 -7.02 -16.37
CA SER A 17 0.42 -7.96 -15.26
C SER A 17 0.16 -7.27 -13.92
N SER A 18 -0.10 -8.06 -12.89
CA SER A 18 -0.23 -7.58 -11.50
C SER A 18 1.06 -6.92 -10.98
N CYS A 19 0.90 -6.12 -9.92
CA CYS A 19 1.96 -5.43 -9.20
C CYS A 19 1.92 -5.81 -7.72
N HIS A 20 3.09 -5.94 -7.10
CA HIS A 20 3.22 -6.12 -5.65
C HIS A 20 3.77 -4.84 -5.03
N PHE A 21 3.05 -4.30 -4.06
CA PHE A 21 3.42 -3.13 -3.27
C PHE A 21 3.56 -3.49 -1.79
N GLY A 22 4.40 -2.74 -1.08
CA GLY A 22 4.62 -2.91 0.35
C GLY A 22 6.03 -3.38 0.70
N PRO A 23 6.23 -3.84 1.94
CA PRO A 23 7.55 -4.08 2.51
C PRO A 23 8.41 -5.07 1.72
N LEU A 24 7.79 -6.17 1.23
CA LEU A 24 8.49 -7.16 0.42
C LEU A 24 9.06 -6.55 -0.87
N ALA A 25 8.26 -5.76 -1.58
CA ALA A 25 8.70 -5.08 -2.80
C ALA A 25 9.76 -4.02 -2.51
N ARG A 26 9.60 -3.22 -1.45
CA ARG A 26 10.56 -2.17 -1.09
C ARG A 26 11.91 -2.73 -0.68
N VAL A 27 11.96 -3.79 0.14
CA VAL A 27 13.21 -4.46 0.51
C VAL A 27 13.88 -5.07 -0.73
N ASN A 28 13.13 -5.73 -1.61
CA ASN A 28 13.69 -6.26 -2.87
C ASN A 28 14.32 -5.16 -3.74
N LEU A 29 13.68 -4.00 -3.85
CA LEU A 29 14.11 -2.92 -4.75
C LEU A 29 15.17 -1.99 -4.15
N ASN A 30 15.18 -1.84 -2.83
CA ASN A 30 15.95 -0.79 -2.14
C ASN A 30 16.79 -1.31 -0.97
N ARG A 31 17.16 -2.59 -0.96
CA ARG A 31 17.98 -3.20 0.10
C ARG A 31 19.22 -2.37 0.46
N GLU A 32 19.89 -1.80 -0.53
CA GLU A 32 21.11 -1.00 -0.34
C GLU A 32 20.86 0.35 0.36
N LYS A 33 19.61 0.82 0.38
CA LYS A 33 19.21 2.06 1.07
C LYS A 33 18.75 1.81 2.50
N LEU A 34 18.76 0.56 2.97
CA LEU A 34 18.43 0.27 4.36
C LEU A 34 19.49 0.89 5.29
N GLN A 35 19.01 1.45 6.40
CA GLN A 35 19.86 1.83 7.52
C GLN A 35 20.72 0.64 8.01
N PRO A 36 21.91 0.89 8.60
CA PRO A 36 22.90 -0.14 8.88
C PRO A 36 22.39 -1.33 9.70
N ILE A 37 21.61 -1.10 10.76
CA ILE A 37 21.09 -2.19 11.61
C ILE A 37 20.05 -2.99 10.84
N ALA A 38 19.16 -2.32 10.09
CA ALA A 38 18.16 -2.99 9.27
C ALA A 38 18.79 -3.85 8.15
N LYS A 39 19.86 -3.35 7.52
CA LYS A 39 20.61 -4.10 6.51
C LYS A 39 21.24 -5.36 7.09
N LYS A 40 21.88 -5.24 8.26
CA LYS A 40 22.43 -6.38 9.01
C LYS A 40 21.36 -7.40 9.38
N LEU A 41 20.20 -6.94 9.85
CA LEU A 41 19.07 -7.82 10.18
C LEU A 41 18.59 -8.60 8.94
N ALA A 42 18.57 -7.96 7.77
CA ALA A 42 18.24 -8.65 6.52
C ALA A 42 19.22 -9.78 6.19
N ASP A 43 20.52 -9.58 6.44
CA ASP A 43 21.56 -10.62 6.31
C ASP A 43 21.34 -11.76 7.33
N GLU A 44 21.14 -11.42 8.61
CA GLU A 44 20.92 -12.40 9.70
C GLU A 44 19.65 -13.25 9.49
N CYS A 45 18.60 -12.65 8.92
CA CYS A 45 17.37 -13.34 8.54
C CYS A 45 17.50 -14.16 7.25
N HIS A 46 18.67 -14.18 6.61
CA HIS A 46 18.92 -14.78 5.31
C HIS A 46 17.85 -14.36 4.29
N PHE A 47 17.52 -13.06 4.29
CA PHE A 47 16.54 -12.51 3.38
C PHE A 47 17.16 -12.41 1.98
N PRO A 48 16.59 -13.07 0.96
CA PRO A 48 17.24 -13.17 -0.34
C PRO A 48 17.20 -11.83 -1.07
N THR A 49 18.14 -11.61 -1.98
CA THR A 49 18.22 -10.40 -2.81
C THR A 49 16.94 -10.15 -3.62
N LEU A 50 16.32 -11.23 -4.11
CA LEU A 50 15.00 -11.19 -4.74
C LEU A 50 14.10 -12.22 -4.05
N CYS A 51 13.12 -11.73 -3.30
CA CYS A 51 12.14 -12.56 -2.62
C CYS A 51 10.77 -12.46 -3.28
N GLN A 52 10.32 -13.55 -3.91
CA GLN A 52 8.98 -13.65 -4.51
C GLN A 52 7.99 -14.43 -3.63
N ASN A 53 8.42 -14.95 -2.49
CA ASN A 53 7.56 -15.70 -1.59
C ASN A 53 6.74 -14.72 -0.71
N PRO A 54 5.41 -14.60 -0.90
CA PRO A 54 4.59 -13.65 -0.15
C PRO A 54 4.60 -13.93 1.36
N PHE A 55 4.81 -15.18 1.79
CA PHE A 55 4.90 -15.52 3.21
C PHE A 55 6.16 -14.95 3.90
N ARG A 56 7.19 -14.54 3.14
CA ARG A 56 8.36 -13.82 3.68
C ARG A 56 8.08 -12.33 3.92
N ALA A 57 6.91 -11.81 3.53
CA ALA A 57 6.55 -10.41 3.75
C ALA A 57 6.49 -10.03 5.24
N ILE A 58 6.27 -10.98 6.15
CA ILE A 58 6.37 -10.73 7.60
C ILE A 58 7.81 -10.42 8.04
N VAL A 59 8.80 -11.09 7.44
CA VAL A 59 10.22 -10.83 7.71
C VAL A 59 10.61 -9.48 7.10
N ALA A 60 10.17 -9.19 5.87
CA ALA A 60 10.39 -7.88 5.25
C ALA A 60 9.81 -6.74 6.10
N ARG A 61 8.61 -6.92 6.68
CA ARG A 61 8.02 -5.98 7.65
C ARG A 61 8.89 -5.77 8.88
N GLY A 62 9.46 -6.84 9.44
CA GLY A 62 10.39 -6.74 10.56
C GLY A 62 11.64 -5.91 10.22
N ILE A 63 12.23 -6.16 9.04
CA ILE A 63 13.38 -5.39 8.52
C ILE A 63 13.03 -3.91 8.37
N GLU A 64 11.87 -3.60 7.78
CA GLU A 64 11.42 -2.21 7.64
C GLU A 64 11.09 -1.53 8.97
N LEU A 65 10.58 -2.27 9.94
CA LEU A 65 10.32 -1.73 11.27
C LEU A 65 11.63 -1.30 11.94
N THR A 66 12.67 -2.14 11.85
CA THR A 66 14.02 -1.79 12.32
C THR A 66 14.56 -0.56 11.58
N HIS A 67 14.40 -0.51 10.27
CA HIS A 67 14.80 0.65 9.46
C HIS A 67 14.10 1.93 9.93
N ALA A 68 12.77 1.87 10.12
CA ALA A 68 11.98 3.02 10.52
C ALA A 68 12.35 3.52 11.92
N PHE A 69 12.65 2.62 12.87
CA PHE A 69 13.13 3.03 14.20
C PHE A 69 14.52 3.65 14.17
N GLU A 70 15.43 3.12 13.35
CA GLU A 70 16.78 3.66 13.18
C GLU A 70 16.72 5.07 12.55
N GLU A 71 15.92 5.24 11.50
CA GLU A 71 15.63 6.54 10.86
C GLU A 71 15.02 7.53 11.85
N ALA A 72 14.00 7.12 12.61
CA ALA A 72 13.34 7.98 13.58
C ALA A 72 14.31 8.46 14.67
N ALA A 73 15.14 7.57 15.20
CA ALA A 73 16.16 7.93 16.18
C ALA A 73 17.20 8.91 15.61
N ALA A 74 17.63 8.71 14.36
CA ALA A 74 18.54 9.61 13.67
C ALA A 74 17.91 11.01 13.47
N LEU A 75 16.66 11.07 13.02
CA LEU A 75 15.93 12.34 12.82
C LEU A 75 15.74 13.10 14.13
N VAL A 76 15.35 12.43 15.21
CA VAL A 76 15.19 13.05 16.55
C VAL A 76 16.53 13.61 17.04
N LYS A 77 17.63 12.88 16.85
CA LYS A 77 18.97 13.35 17.24
C LYS A 77 19.46 14.53 16.38
N ALA A 78 19.13 14.52 15.10
CA ALA A 78 19.49 15.57 14.16
C ALA A 78 18.58 16.80 14.25
N TYR A 79 17.45 16.71 14.95
CA TYR A 79 16.46 17.78 15.00
C TYR A 79 17.06 19.11 15.45
N ARG A 80 16.71 20.18 14.74
CA ARG A 80 17.04 21.56 15.06
C ARG A 80 15.73 22.36 15.05
N PRO A 81 15.42 23.10 16.14
CA PRO A 81 14.24 23.96 16.15
C PRO A 81 14.30 24.97 14.99
N VAL A 82 13.20 25.10 14.27
CA VAL A 82 13.03 26.12 13.23
C VAL A 82 12.07 27.19 13.70
N LYS A 83 12.28 28.44 13.27
CA LYS A 83 11.46 29.59 13.67
C LYS A 83 10.03 29.52 13.10
N SER A 84 9.86 28.92 11.91
CA SER A 84 8.56 28.70 11.28
C SER A 84 8.56 27.34 10.58
N VAL A 85 7.45 26.62 10.72
CA VAL A 85 7.17 25.35 10.02
C VAL A 85 6.17 25.52 8.88
N ARG A 86 5.59 26.71 8.72
CA ARG A 86 4.59 27.03 7.70
C ARG A 86 5.20 27.92 6.63
N GLN A 87 5.07 27.48 5.39
CA GLN A 87 5.35 28.32 4.22
C GLN A 87 4.09 29.11 3.85
N SER A 88 4.24 30.40 3.54
CA SER A 88 3.15 31.21 3.00
C SER A 88 2.85 30.77 1.57
N TYR A 89 1.57 30.77 1.21
CA TYR A 89 1.10 30.46 -0.13
C TYR A 89 -0.08 31.37 -0.48
N GLU A 90 -0.31 31.57 -1.76
CA GLU A 90 -1.50 32.22 -2.29
C GLU A 90 -2.42 31.16 -2.90
N LEU A 91 -3.73 31.37 -2.80
CA LEU A 91 -4.71 30.49 -3.45
C LEU A 91 -4.63 30.67 -4.96
N ARG A 92 -4.53 29.54 -5.66
CA ARG A 92 -4.49 29.46 -7.12
C ARG A 92 -5.14 28.15 -7.52
N ALA A 93 -5.98 28.17 -8.56
CA ALA A 93 -6.43 26.93 -9.17
C ALA A 93 -5.23 26.11 -9.65
N GLY A 94 -5.33 24.80 -9.52
CA GLY A 94 -4.24 23.92 -9.92
C GLY A 94 -4.48 22.46 -9.61
N GLU A 95 -3.56 21.65 -10.11
CA GLU A 95 -3.52 20.21 -9.87
C GLU A 95 -2.23 19.86 -9.14
N GLY A 96 -2.36 19.06 -8.07
CA GLY A 96 -1.24 18.54 -7.31
C GLY A 96 -1.36 17.04 -7.12
N ALA A 97 -0.25 16.33 -7.30
CA ALA A 97 -0.16 14.89 -7.04
C ALA A 97 1.01 14.59 -6.11
N ALA A 98 0.83 13.60 -5.24
CA ALA A 98 1.86 13.12 -4.33
C ALA A 98 1.79 11.60 -4.18
N ALA A 99 2.94 10.98 -4.04
CA ALA A 99 3.07 9.58 -3.68
C ALA A 99 3.90 9.45 -2.41
N THR A 100 3.45 8.64 -1.47
CA THR A 100 4.20 8.30 -0.26
C THR A 100 4.21 6.79 -0.05
N GLU A 101 5.21 6.27 0.66
CA GLU A 101 5.23 4.87 1.06
C GLU A 101 4.50 4.71 2.40
N ALA A 102 3.23 4.33 2.34
CA ALA A 102 2.50 3.87 3.51
C ALA A 102 3.00 2.47 3.91
N PRO A 103 2.72 2.01 5.15
CA PRO A 103 3.21 0.70 5.61
C PRO A 103 2.84 -0.46 4.68
N ARG A 104 1.65 -0.40 4.07
CA ARG A 104 1.08 -1.45 3.18
C ARG A 104 1.45 -1.29 1.70
N GLY A 105 2.23 -0.28 1.34
CA GLY A 105 2.63 0.02 -0.04
C GLY A 105 2.45 1.48 -0.41
N THR A 106 2.65 1.80 -1.68
CA THR A 106 2.57 3.16 -2.20
C THR A 106 1.15 3.71 -2.11
N LEU A 107 0.99 4.90 -1.53
CA LEU A 107 -0.24 5.66 -1.46
C LEU A 107 -0.12 6.84 -2.42
N PHE A 108 -1.01 6.92 -3.42
CA PHE A 108 -1.02 8.02 -4.40
C PHE A 108 -2.26 8.88 -4.23
N HIS A 109 -2.05 10.19 -4.15
CA HIS A 109 -3.11 11.18 -4.06
C HIS A 109 -2.96 12.19 -5.19
N ARG A 110 -4.10 12.63 -5.74
CA ARG A 110 -4.18 13.71 -6.71
C ARG A 110 -5.39 14.57 -6.42
N TYR A 111 -5.19 15.87 -6.38
CA TYR A 111 -6.23 16.85 -6.08
C TYR A 111 -6.26 17.92 -7.14
N HIS A 112 -7.45 18.31 -7.56
CA HIS A 112 -7.70 19.54 -8.31
C HIS A 112 -8.33 20.54 -7.36
N VAL A 113 -7.78 21.74 -7.31
CA VAL A 113 -8.32 22.86 -6.53
C VAL A 113 -8.72 24.00 -7.46
N ASP A 114 -9.81 24.70 -7.12
CA ASP A 114 -10.23 25.92 -7.82
C ASP A 114 -9.56 27.18 -7.26
N ASP A 115 -9.89 28.33 -7.84
CA ASP A 115 -9.34 29.64 -7.43
C ASP A 115 -9.77 30.07 -6.03
N GLU A 116 -10.84 29.49 -5.48
CA GLU A 116 -11.27 29.68 -4.09
C GLU A 116 -10.55 28.71 -3.13
N GLY A 117 -9.68 27.84 -3.63
CA GLY A 117 -8.95 26.84 -2.86
C GLY A 117 -9.79 25.62 -2.47
N LYS A 118 -10.96 25.41 -3.09
CA LYS A 118 -11.82 24.24 -2.83
C LYS A 118 -11.37 23.07 -3.68
N ILE A 119 -11.46 21.86 -3.11
CA ILE A 119 -11.19 20.62 -3.85
C ILE A 119 -12.36 20.37 -4.82
N VAL A 120 -12.08 20.47 -6.12
CA VAL A 120 -13.01 20.17 -7.21
C VAL A 120 -13.01 18.67 -7.51
N SER A 121 -11.85 18.02 -7.41
CA SER A 121 -11.73 16.58 -7.56
C SER A 121 -10.61 16.02 -6.69
N ALA A 122 -10.80 14.78 -6.24
CA ALA A 122 -9.79 14.03 -5.50
C ALA A 122 -9.75 12.60 -6.02
N LEU A 123 -8.54 12.12 -6.30
CA LEU A 123 -8.26 10.71 -6.59
C LEU A 123 -7.27 10.19 -5.55
N ILE A 124 -7.64 9.09 -4.91
CA ILE A 124 -6.82 8.41 -3.91
C ILE A 124 -6.68 6.95 -4.36
N SER A 125 -5.45 6.53 -4.62
CA SER A 125 -5.12 5.13 -4.88
C SER A 125 -4.43 4.56 -3.64
N ALA A 126 -5.22 3.87 -2.82
CA ALA A 126 -4.75 3.26 -1.58
C ALA A 126 -3.86 2.02 -1.85
N PRO A 127 -2.91 1.69 -0.96
CA PRO A 127 -1.98 0.57 -1.19
C PRO A 127 -2.68 -0.78 -1.34
N THR A 128 -3.67 -1.08 -0.49
CA THR A 128 -4.33 -2.38 -0.48
C THR A 128 -5.12 -2.65 -1.76
N SER A 129 -5.77 -1.63 -2.35
CA SER A 129 -6.50 -1.83 -3.61
C SER A 129 -5.55 -2.19 -4.76
N GLN A 130 -4.37 -1.58 -4.78
CA GLN A 130 -3.35 -1.86 -5.80
C GLN A 130 -2.82 -3.31 -5.73
N ASN A 131 -2.75 -3.89 -4.54
CA ASN A 131 -2.34 -5.29 -4.34
C ASN A 131 -3.44 -6.32 -4.65
N GLN A 132 -4.70 -5.90 -4.81
CA GLN A 132 -5.83 -6.80 -4.97
C GLN A 132 -5.64 -7.81 -6.12
N ARG A 133 -5.16 -7.34 -7.29
CA ARG A 133 -4.92 -8.24 -8.43
C ARG A 133 -3.78 -9.23 -8.17
N GLN A 134 -2.74 -8.81 -7.45
CA GLN A 134 -1.64 -9.73 -7.09
C GLN A 134 -2.11 -10.80 -6.10
N ILE A 135 -2.96 -10.44 -5.14
CA ILE A 135 -3.54 -11.39 -4.20
C ILE A 135 -4.37 -12.45 -4.95
N GLU A 136 -5.17 -12.03 -5.93
CA GLU A 136 -5.96 -12.94 -6.78
C GLU A 136 -5.05 -13.89 -7.59
N VAL A 137 -4.02 -13.36 -8.25
CA VAL A 137 -3.04 -14.16 -9.00
C VAL A 137 -2.31 -15.17 -8.11
N ASP A 138 -1.92 -14.77 -6.90
CA ASP A 138 -1.25 -15.66 -5.96
C ASP A 138 -2.22 -16.75 -5.46
N LEU A 139 -3.49 -16.42 -5.18
CA LEU A 139 -4.51 -17.39 -4.79
C LEU A 139 -4.74 -18.43 -5.90
N GLU A 140 -4.89 -17.99 -7.15
CA GLU A 140 -5.04 -18.88 -8.31
C GLU A 140 -3.85 -19.84 -8.47
N SER A 141 -2.64 -19.35 -8.21
CA SER A 141 -1.42 -20.16 -8.30
C SER A 141 -1.22 -21.09 -7.09
N PHE A 142 -1.71 -20.69 -5.91
CA PHE A 142 -1.49 -21.37 -4.64
C PHE A 142 -2.54 -22.46 -4.36
N LEU A 143 -3.80 -22.20 -4.71
CA LEU A 143 -4.96 -23.06 -4.43
C LEU A 143 -4.83 -24.51 -4.94
N PRO A 144 -4.30 -24.79 -6.16
CA PRO A 144 -4.22 -26.14 -6.69
C PRO A 144 -3.53 -27.15 -5.75
N GLY A 145 -2.57 -26.70 -4.93
CA GLY A 145 -1.87 -27.55 -3.95
C GLY A 145 -2.71 -27.99 -2.75
N TYR A 146 -3.91 -27.43 -2.56
CA TYR A 146 -4.76 -27.65 -1.38
C TYR A 146 -6.17 -28.11 -1.72
N LEU A 147 -6.53 -28.25 -3.00
CA LEU A 147 -7.89 -28.59 -3.44
C LEU A 147 -8.40 -29.96 -2.96
N SER A 148 -7.50 -30.86 -2.56
CA SER A 148 -7.87 -32.17 -2.00
C SER A 148 -8.23 -32.13 -0.51
N LEU A 149 -8.08 -30.99 0.15
CA LEU A 149 -8.35 -30.80 1.57
C LEU A 149 -9.82 -30.37 1.79
N ASP A 150 -10.26 -30.38 3.05
CA ASP A 150 -11.59 -29.88 3.39
C ASP A 150 -11.69 -28.34 3.22
N ASN A 151 -12.91 -27.86 3.02
CA ASN A 151 -13.18 -26.44 2.77
C ASN A 151 -12.66 -25.51 3.89
N ALA A 152 -12.70 -25.93 5.16
CA ALA A 152 -12.23 -25.10 6.27
C ALA A 152 -10.71 -24.95 6.22
N THR A 153 -9.99 -26.02 5.90
CA THR A 153 -8.54 -26.01 5.71
C THR A 153 -8.14 -25.17 4.49
N ILE A 154 -8.85 -25.30 3.37
CA ILE A 154 -8.63 -24.46 2.18
C ILE A 154 -8.82 -22.98 2.52
N ALA A 155 -9.91 -22.63 3.20
CA ALA A 155 -10.19 -21.26 3.63
C ALA A 155 -9.07 -20.72 4.53
N HIS A 156 -8.60 -21.51 5.49
CA HIS A 156 -7.49 -21.13 6.37
C HIS A 156 -6.20 -20.82 5.59
N HIS A 157 -5.86 -21.64 4.59
CA HIS A 157 -4.71 -21.40 3.73
C HIS A 157 -4.85 -20.12 2.89
N CYS A 158 -6.03 -19.88 2.33
CA CYS A 158 -6.33 -18.66 1.59
C CYS A 158 -6.19 -17.41 2.48
N GLU A 159 -6.78 -17.45 3.68
CA GLU A 159 -6.68 -16.35 4.63
C GLU A 159 -5.23 -16.05 5.01
N ARG A 160 -4.40 -17.09 5.19
CA ARG A 160 -2.98 -16.92 5.52
C ARG A 160 -2.22 -16.22 4.41
N LEU A 161 -2.50 -16.58 3.14
CA LEU A 161 -1.93 -15.89 1.98
C LEU A 161 -2.42 -14.44 1.92
N ILE A 162 -3.72 -14.20 2.06
CA ILE A 162 -4.28 -12.84 2.06
C ILE A 162 -3.63 -11.98 3.16
N ARG A 163 -3.49 -12.51 4.38
CA ARG A 163 -2.87 -11.81 5.51
C ARG A 163 -1.38 -11.50 5.31
N SER A 164 -0.68 -12.19 4.42
CA SER A 164 0.73 -11.86 4.15
C SER A 164 0.89 -10.49 3.49
N TYR A 165 -0.16 -9.99 2.82
CA TYR A 165 -0.24 -8.67 2.22
C TYR A 165 -0.66 -7.55 3.19
N ASP A 166 -1.01 -7.88 4.43
CA ASP A 166 -1.52 -6.92 5.43
C ASP A 166 -2.67 -6.04 4.89
N PRO A 167 -3.75 -6.62 4.35
CA PRO A 167 -4.78 -5.82 3.70
C PRO A 167 -5.53 -4.95 4.71
N CYS A 168 -5.60 -3.63 4.46
CA CYS A 168 -6.51 -2.73 5.13
C CYS A 168 -7.80 -2.61 4.29
N ILE A 169 -8.82 -3.41 4.60
CA ILE A 169 -10.07 -3.47 3.82
C ILE A 169 -10.81 -2.12 3.82
N SER A 170 -10.82 -1.41 4.96
CA SER A 170 -11.40 -0.07 5.06
C SER A 170 -10.64 0.98 4.22
N CYS A 171 -9.34 0.79 4.01
CA CYS A 171 -8.54 1.66 3.14
C CYS A 171 -8.74 1.35 1.64
N ALA A 172 -9.15 0.13 1.31
CA ALA A 172 -9.21 -0.37 -0.07
C ALA A 172 -10.54 -0.07 -0.78
N THR A 173 -11.57 0.32 -0.05
CA THR A 173 -12.94 0.44 -0.56
C THR A 173 -13.48 1.86 -0.36
N HIS A 174 -13.83 2.53 -1.45
CA HIS A 174 -14.69 3.71 -1.41
C HIS A 174 -16.13 3.20 -1.32
N PHE A 175 -16.60 2.96 -0.09
CA PHE A 175 -17.78 2.13 0.17
C PHE A 175 -19.14 2.77 -0.17
N LEU A 176 -19.23 4.09 -0.37
CA LEU A 176 -20.55 4.73 -0.45
C LEU A 176 -20.88 5.29 -1.84
N ARG A 177 -21.82 4.64 -2.54
CA ARG A 177 -22.57 5.24 -3.64
C ARG A 177 -23.95 5.68 -3.11
N LEU A 178 -24.05 6.95 -2.71
CA LEU A 178 -25.29 7.53 -2.19
C LEU A 178 -26.08 8.15 -3.34
N THR A 179 -27.30 7.66 -3.57
CA THR A 179 -28.29 8.32 -4.43
C THR A 179 -29.37 8.87 -3.52
N ILE A 180 -29.47 10.21 -3.41
CA ILE A 180 -30.51 10.87 -2.62
C ILE A 180 -31.56 11.39 -3.60
N GLU A 181 -32.74 10.76 -3.59
CA GLU A 181 -33.93 11.31 -4.21
C GLU A 181 -34.71 12.07 -3.13
N ARG A 182 -34.83 13.39 -3.28
CA ARG A 182 -35.70 14.20 -2.41
C ARG A 182 -37.02 14.38 -3.16
N ASN A 183 -38.05 13.70 -2.70
CA ASN A 183 -39.41 14.03 -3.10
C ASN A 183 -39.87 15.20 -2.25
N ASP A 184 -40.09 16.35 -2.87
CA ASP A 184 -40.78 17.47 -2.25
C ASP A 184 -42.19 16.98 -1.89
N VAL A 185 -42.43 16.79 -0.60
CA VAL A 185 -43.79 16.59 -0.09
C VAL A 185 -44.44 17.95 -0.10
N SER A 186 -45.20 18.21 -1.17
CA SER A 186 -46.15 19.33 -1.29
C SER A 186 -47.23 19.25 -0.22
#